data_AF-A0AAE2ERT0-F1
#
_entry.id   AF-A0AAE2ERT0-F1
#
_cell.length_a   1.000
_cell.length_b   1.000
_cell.length_c   1.000
_cell.angle_alpha   90.00
_cell.angle_beta   90.00
_cell.angle_gamma   90.00
#
_symmetry.space_group_name_H-M   'P 1'
#
loop_
_entity.id
_entity.type
_entity.pdbx_description
1 polymer ?
#
loop_
_entity_poly.entity_id
_entity_poly.type
_entity_poly.pdbx_seq_one_letter_code
_entity_poly.pdbx_strand_id
1 'polypeptide(L)'
;MKKQDSQDVIDELNAISSWIQTYGSYIQAIGQTKFLSEKEEKKKEGIELQIKGNLIQALGNGIQAALAEIQGKNEKDKKGVALDVLGPLIQSIGNGIEAAAESD
;
A
#
# COMPACT_ATOMS: atom_id res chain seq x y z
N MET A 1 -14.98 2.09 -27.62
CA MET A 1 -13.57 2.47 -27.33
C MET A 1 -13.32 2.83 -25.86
N LYS A 2 -14.24 3.44 -25.09
CA LYS A 2 -13.98 3.86 -23.69
C LYS A 2 -13.91 2.74 -22.62
N LYS A 3 -14.42 1.53 -22.88
CA LYS A 3 -14.47 0.41 -21.91
C LYS A 3 -13.10 -0.21 -21.61
N GLN A 4 -12.26 -0.33 -22.64
CA GLN A 4 -10.95 -0.99 -22.53
C GLN A 4 -9.99 -0.13 -21.69
N ASP A 5 -9.87 1.16 -22.01
CA ASP A 5 -8.98 2.09 -21.30
C ASP A 5 -9.24 2.18 -19.79
N SER A 6 -10.50 2.08 -19.35
CA SER A 6 -10.84 2.10 -17.91
C SER A 6 -10.52 0.78 -17.22
N GLN A 7 -10.59 -0.35 -17.93
CA GLN A 7 -10.25 -1.64 -17.38
C GLN A 7 -8.73 -1.82 -17.29
N ASP A 8 -7.99 -1.36 -18.30
CA ASP A 8 -6.52 -1.40 -18.31
C ASP A 8 -5.95 -0.64 -17.09
N VAL A 9 -6.50 0.54 -16.77
CA VAL A 9 -6.10 1.32 -15.57
C VAL A 9 -6.41 0.57 -14.28
N ILE A 10 -7.55 -0.12 -14.18
CA ILE A 10 -7.90 -0.91 -13.00
C ILE A 10 -6.92 -2.08 -12.83
N ASP A 11 -6.54 -2.73 -13.92
CA ASP A 11 -5.62 -3.87 -13.91
C ASP A 11 -4.20 -3.44 -13.53
N GLU A 12 -3.73 -2.28 -14.03
CA GLU A 12 -2.47 -1.66 -13.62
C GLU A 12 -2.46 -1.34 -12.12
N LEU A 13 -3.53 -0.73 -11.61
CA LEU A 13 -3.63 -0.39 -10.19
C LEU A 13 -3.73 -1.63 -9.29
N ASN A 14 -4.41 -2.69 -9.76
CA ASN A 14 -4.40 -3.98 -9.07
C ASN A 14 -2.97 -4.54 -8.97
N ALA A 15 -2.21 -4.51 -10.07
CA ALA A 15 -0.83 -4.96 -10.07
C ALA A 15 0.04 -4.14 -9.12
N ILE A 16 -0.07 -2.80 -9.15
CA ILE A 16 0.64 -1.90 -8.24
C ILE A 16 0.29 -2.23 -6.77
N SER A 17 -0.99 -2.42 -6.46
CA SER A 17 -1.42 -2.74 -5.09
C SER A 17 -0.85 -4.07 -4.58
N SER A 18 -0.73 -5.09 -5.45
CA SER A 18 -0.11 -6.37 -5.11
C SER A 18 1.39 -6.24 -4.86
N TRP A 19 2.09 -5.46 -5.68
CA TRP A 19 3.51 -5.20 -5.47
C TRP A 19 3.78 -4.46 -4.16
N ILE A 20 2.95 -3.45 -3.83
CA ILE A 20 3.02 -2.73 -2.56
C ILE A 20 2.84 -3.70 -1.39
N GLN A 21 1.80 -4.53 -1.40
CA GLN A 21 1.57 -5.52 -0.33
C GLN A 21 2.73 -6.49 -0.18
N THR A 22 3.22 -7.03 -1.30
CA THR A 22 4.34 -7.98 -1.30
C THR A 22 5.60 -7.35 -0.70
N TYR A 23 5.89 -6.10 -1.03
CA TYR A 23 7.02 -5.38 -0.46
C TYR A 23 6.84 -5.14 1.05
N GLY A 24 5.63 -4.80 1.50
CA GLY A 24 5.32 -4.69 2.93
C GLY A 24 5.50 -6.03 3.67
N SER A 25 5.10 -7.15 3.07
CA SER A 25 5.33 -8.49 3.64
C SER A 25 6.82 -8.86 3.69
N TYR A 26 7.59 -8.48 2.67
CA TYR A 26 9.03 -8.66 2.66
C TYR A 26 9.71 -7.90 3.82
N ILE A 27 9.34 -6.63 4.05
CA ILE A 27 9.85 -5.84 5.18
C ILE A 27 9.46 -6.49 6.51
N GLN A 28 8.21 -6.96 6.65
CA GLN A 28 7.78 -7.68 7.86
C GLN A 28 8.61 -8.93 8.11
N ALA A 29 8.93 -9.73 7.08
CA ALA A 29 9.74 -10.92 7.23
C ALA A 29 11.15 -10.59 7.78
N ILE A 30 11.76 -9.48 7.32
CA ILE A 30 13.02 -8.97 7.88
C ILE A 30 12.82 -8.55 9.34
N GLY A 31 11.75 -7.81 9.63
CA GLY A 31 11.42 -7.38 10.98
C GLY A 31 11.22 -8.55 11.96
N GLN A 32 10.51 -9.58 11.52
CA GLN A 32 10.29 -10.82 12.28
C GLN A 32 11.62 -11.53 12.56
N THR A 33 12.50 -11.61 11.57
CA THR A 33 13.84 -12.21 11.72
C THR A 33 14.67 -11.46 12.77
N LYS A 34 14.64 -10.12 12.77
CA LYS A 34 15.34 -9.30 13.76
C LYS A 34 14.70 -9.39 15.16
N PHE A 35 13.39 -9.51 15.24
CA PHE A 35 12.66 -9.65 16.51
C PHE A 35 13.04 -10.92 17.28
N LEU A 36 13.50 -11.97 16.59
CA LEU A 36 13.99 -13.20 17.19
C LEU A 36 15.42 -13.09 17.74
N SER A 37 16.11 -11.97 17.54
CA SER A 37 17.44 -11.72 18.10
C SER A 37 17.40 -11.62 19.62
N GLU A 38 18.44 -12.11 20.29
CA GLU A 38 18.62 -11.93 21.73
C GLU A 38 18.93 -10.47 22.12
N LYS A 39 19.46 -9.69 21.18
CA LYS A 39 19.79 -8.27 21.40
C LYS A 39 18.54 -7.41 21.39
N GLU A 40 18.24 -6.74 22.50
CA GLU A 40 17.09 -5.84 22.65
C GLU A 40 17.02 -4.74 21.57
N GLU A 41 18.16 -4.16 21.18
CA GLU A 41 18.24 -3.19 20.07
C GLU A 41 17.70 -3.78 18.76
N LYS A 42 18.09 -5.02 18.43
CA LYS A 42 17.61 -5.71 17.23
C LYS A 42 16.12 -6.03 17.32
N LYS A 43 15.59 -6.29 18.52
CA LYS A 43 14.14 -6.48 18.70
C LYS A 43 13.37 -5.19 18.39
N LYS A 44 13.86 -4.05 18.88
CA LYS A 44 13.26 -2.73 18.59
C LYS A 44 13.27 -2.43 17.09
N GLU A 45 14.42 -2.57 16.43
CA GLU A 45 14.51 -2.47 14.95
C GLU A 45 13.51 -3.43 14.27
N GLY A 46 13.37 -4.65 14.78
CA GLY A 46 12.44 -5.65 14.25
C GLY A 46 10.97 -5.25 14.36
N ILE A 47 10.58 -4.62 15.47
CA ILE A 47 9.23 -4.08 15.68
C ILE A 47 8.96 -2.92 14.73
N GLU A 48 9.92 -1.99 14.60
CA GLU A 48 9.80 -0.85 13.70
C GLU A 48 9.61 -1.30 12.24
N LEU A 49 10.41 -2.25 11.77
CA LEU A 49 10.25 -2.82 10.43
C LEU A 49 8.89 -3.50 10.26
N GLN A 50 8.39 -4.22 11.26
CA GLN A 50 7.06 -4.81 11.19
C GLN A 50 5.96 -3.74 11.07
N ILE A 51 6.06 -2.64 11.81
CA ILE A 51 5.14 -1.49 11.71
C ILE A 51 5.22 -0.87 10.31
N LYS A 52 6.43 -0.62 9.80
CA LYS A 52 6.65 -0.08 8.44
C LYS A 52 6.03 -0.99 7.37
N GLY A 53 6.24 -2.30 7.47
CA GLY A 53 5.67 -3.26 6.52
C GLY A 53 4.14 -3.37 6.63
N ASN A 54 3.57 -3.28 7.84
CA ASN A 54 2.12 -3.22 8.05
C ASN A 54 1.50 -1.99 7.41
N LEU A 55 2.14 -0.82 7.58
CA LEU A 55 1.71 0.41 6.94
C LEU A 55 1.69 0.25 5.42
N ILE A 56 2.80 -0.22 4.82
CA ILE A 56 2.89 -0.46 3.38
C ILE A 56 1.79 -1.42 2.88
N GLN A 57 1.50 -2.51 3.58
CA GLN A 57 0.40 -3.42 3.21
C GLN A 57 -0.98 -2.75 3.30
N ALA A 58 -1.24 -1.98 4.36
CA ALA A 58 -2.50 -1.27 4.55
C ALA A 58 -2.80 -0.31 3.38
N LEU A 59 -1.75 0.26 2.80
CA LEU A 59 -1.86 1.14 1.64
C LEU A 59 -2.28 0.40 0.37
N GLY A 60 -1.70 -0.78 0.12
CA GLY A 60 -2.16 -1.65 -0.96
C GLY A 60 -3.61 -2.11 -0.76
N ASN A 61 -4.01 -2.39 0.49
CA ASN A 61 -5.41 -2.68 0.84
C ASN A 61 -6.34 -1.49 0.58
N GLY A 62 -5.90 -0.26 0.85
CA GLY A 62 -6.63 0.96 0.53
C GLY A 62 -6.87 1.11 -0.98
N ILE A 63 -5.87 0.80 -1.81
CA ILE A 63 -5.99 0.85 -3.27
C ILE A 63 -7.01 -0.19 -3.73
N GLN A 64 -6.92 -1.42 -3.22
CA GLN A 64 -7.88 -2.48 -3.57
C GLN A 64 -9.31 -2.13 -3.14
N ALA A 65 -9.51 -1.53 -1.96
CA ALA A 65 -10.82 -1.08 -1.50
C ALA A 65 -11.40 0.01 -2.41
N ALA A 66 -10.57 0.97 -2.83
CA ALA A 66 -10.95 2.00 -3.79
C ALA A 66 -11.34 1.39 -5.15
N LEU A 67 -10.54 0.44 -5.65
CA LEU A 67 -10.81 -0.26 -6.90
C LEU A 67 -12.12 -1.06 -6.84
N ALA A 68 -12.41 -1.73 -5.72
CA ALA A 68 -13.67 -2.45 -5.52
C ALA A 68 -14.89 -1.49 -5.57
N GLU A 69 -14.77 -0.31 -4.97
CA GLU A 69 -15.80 0.73 -5.06
C GLU A 69 -15.99 1.23 -6.50
N ILE A 70 -14.90 1.47 -7.22
CA ILE A 70 -14.92 1.91 -8.63
C ILE A 70 -15.55 0.85 -9.53
N GLN A 71 -15.23 -0.42 -9.33
CA GLN A 71 -15.80 -1.53 -10.11
C GLN A 71 -17.32 -1.64 -9.96
N GLY A 72 -17.85 -1.30 -8.77
CA GLY A 72 -19.29 -1.26 -8.47
C GLY A 72 -20.05 -0.05 -9.02
N LYS A 73 -19.37 0.99 -9.56
CA LYS A 73 -20.02 2.21 -10.10
C LYS A 73 -20.25 2.17 -11.61
N ASN A 74 -21.14 3.03 -12.10
CA ASN A 74 -21.40 3.22 -13.53
C ASN A 74 -20.21 3.91 -14.24
N GLU A 75 -20.04 3.67 -15.55
CA GLU A 75 -18.81 4.05 -16.29
C GLU A 75 -18.45 5.54 -16.26
N LYS A 76 -19.43 6.43 -16.18
CA LYS A 76 -19.18 7.89 -16.12
C LYS A 76 -18.50 8.31 -14.82
N ASP A 77 -18.67 7.54 -13.76
CA ASP A 77 -18.20 7.88 -12.41
C ASP A 77 -16.84 7.24 -12.08
N LYS A 78 -16.44 6.18 -12.83
CA LYS A 78 -15.22 5.39 -12.53
C LYS A 78 -13.92 6.20 -12.59
N LYS A 79 -13.74 7.04 -13.62
CA LYS A 79 -12.50 7.82 -13.81
C LYS A 79 -12.32 8.94 -12.78
N GLY A 80 -13.41 9.62 -12.42
CA GLY A 80 -13.37 10.68 -11.40
C GLY A 80 -13.08 10.12 -10.02
N VAL A 81 -13.79 9.06 -9.64
CA VAL A 81 -13.61 8.39 -8.34
C VAL A 81 -12.22 7.78 -8.18
N ALA A 82 -11.63 7.23 -9.26
CA ALA A 82 -10.26 6.71 -9.22
C ALA A 82 -9.24 7.79 -8.83
N LEU A 83 -9.29 8.96 -9.47
CA LEU A 83 -8.34 10.03 -9.18
C LEU A 83 -8.57 10.67 -7.80
N ASP A 84 -9.83 10.84 -7.41
CA ASP A 84 -10.20 11.44 -6.11
C ASP A 84 -9.85 10.55 -4.92
N VAL A 85 -9.81 9.21 -5.09
CA VAL A 85 -9.47 8.28 -4.01
C VAL A 85 -8.00 7.89 -4.03
N LEU A 86 -7.43 7.61 -5.21
CA LEU A 86 -6.06 7.11 -5.32
C LEU A 86 -5.01 8.20 -5.10
N GLY A 87 -5.27 9.43 -5.55
CA GLY A 87 -4.35 10.55 -5.35
C GLY A 87 -4.04 10.82 -3.87
N PRO A 88 -5.07 11.08 -3.03
CA PRO A 88 -4.89 11.26 -1.60
C PRO A 88 -4.34 10.03 -0.89
N LEU A 89 -4.73 8.83 -1.34
CA LEU A 89 -4.19 7.60 -0.78
C LEU A 89 -2.68 7.52 -1.03
N ILE A 90 -2.21 7.74 -2.26
CA ILE A 90 -0.78 7.75 -2.61
C ILE A 90 -0.03 8.85 -1.85
N GLN A 91 -0.61 10.03 -1.65
CA GLN A 91 0.01 11.05 -0.81
C GLN A 91 0.12 10.61 0.65
N SER A 92 -0.94 10.00 1.19
CA SER A 92 -0.91 9.41 2.54
C SER A 92 0.14 8.29 2.65
N ILE A 93 0.41 7.55 1.57
CA ILE A 93 1.51 6.59 1.49
C ILE A 93 2.85 7.30 1.66
N GLY A 94 3.09 8.32 0.83
CA GLY A 94 4.34 9.09 0.84
C GLY A 94 4.62 9.66 2.24
N ASN A 95 3.63 10.32 2.84
CA ASN A 95 3.75 10.90 4.17
C ASN A 95 4.01 9.85 5.25
N GLY A 96 3.39 8.67 5.14
CA GLY A 96 3.59 7.58 6.09
C GLY A 96 4.98 6.94 5.99
N ILE A 97 5.51 6.81 4.78
CA ILE A 97 6.88 6.34 4.53
C ILE A 97 7.90 7.36 5.05
N GLU A 98 7.68 8.64 4.78
CA GLU A 98 8.53 9.74 5.26
C GLU A 98 8.56 9.77 6.79
N ALA A 99 7.40 9.76 7.45
CA ALA A 99 7.32 9.72 8.92
C ALA A 99 8.02 8.49 9.52
N ALA A 100 7.94 7.34 8.85
CA ALA A 100 8.66 6.13 9.26
C ALA A 100 10.17 6.20 9.00
N ALA A 101 10.61 6.99 8.02
CA ALA A 101 12.02 7.20 7.71
C ALA A 101 12.67 8.26 8.61
N GLU A 102 11.90 9.25 9.07
CA GLU A 102 12.37 10.35 9.93
C GLU A 102 12.42 10.00 11.42
N SER A 103 11.88 8.85 11.84
CA SER A 103 11.89 8.42 13.24
C SER A 103 13.21 7.77 13.72
N ASP A 104 14.30 7.90 12.96
CA ASP A 104 15.69 7.54 13.35
C ASP A 104 16.41 8.66 14.11
#